data_AF-A0A377IDV9-F1
#
_entry.id   AF-A0A377IDV9-F1
#
_cell.length_a   1.000
_cell.length_b   1.000
_cell.length_c   1.000
_cell.angle_alpha   90.00
_cell.angle_beta   90.00
_cell.angle_gamma   90.00
#
_symmetry.space_group_name_H-M   'P 1'
#
loop_
_entity.id
_entity.type
_entity.pdbx_description
1 polymer ?
#
loop_
_entity_poly.entity_id
_entity_poly.type
_entity_poly.pdbx_seq_one_letter_code
_entity_poly.pdbx_strand_id
1 'polypeptide(L)'
;MNGNIRIDAGNHANVLGTDIITSRSHQIDLAGASAKVEAGKDIIETNTKHEYKQSGVTLSVSTPVTDMAQAAYNSLKRSQQVSNPKLKAFYAMKAAEETVMAAQNVSKGAETVDALRNGNMQGTGTTASPSVKISIGYGSQKQTQTSETQQIEHQKSTINTGTFNATARSEKLRFEGVEANAALMSLSGKQGIEVKGVKDEEHQRTENKSVGGSVEVFVGTNGNSYGFGIEGSVNVAKGKSNSDSERWQNSHLTADKVIIHSEAGELTLDTANLKAKRLEAEVQHLNITSRQDREKYESKQVSAGASGSVAYGSGGGASVNTAYSKAKVDYAQVNEQAGISVGEGGMNVKGHQHTQLNGGVIESEAETSKNRLQTHSISSTDIENHSEIKTEGAVLDN
;
A
#
# COMPACT_ATOMS: atom_id res chain seq x y z
N MET A 1 -44.87 -14.74 -10.99
CA MET A 1 -43.48 -14.99 -10.53
C MET A 1 -43.58 -15.83 -9.27
N ASN A 2 -43.13 -17.10 -9.30
CA ASN A 2 -43.32 -18.07 -8.21
C ASN A 2 -42.13 -18.11 -7.22
N GLY A 3 -41.37 -17.02 -7.11
CA GLY A 3 -40.22 -16.88 -6.20
C GLY A 3 -38.99 -17.76 -6.46
N ASN A 4 -39.08 -18.77 -7.33
CA ASN A 4 -37.95 -19.58 -7.79
C ASN A 4 -37.22 -18.96 -8.99
N ILE A 5 -35.93 -19.25 -9.12
CA ILE A 5 -35.09 -18.85 -10.25
C ILE A 5 -34.55 -20.11 -10.93
N ARG A 6 -34.64 -20.16 -12.26
CA ARG A 6 -34.08 -21.25 -13.07
C ARG A 6 -33.24 -20.69 -14.20
N ILE A 7 -32.00 -21.16 -14.27
CA ILE A 7 -31.03 -20.88 -15.33
C ILE A 7 -30.73 -22.23 -15.97
N ASP A 8 -31.27 -22.47 -17.17
CA ASP A 8 -31.11 -23.74 -17.87
C ASP A 8 -30.65 -23.49 -19.31
N ALA A 9 -29.48 -24.00 -19.66
CA ALA A 9 -28.91 -23.91 -20.99
C ALA A 9 -28.73 -25.31 -21.60
N GLY A 10 -28.90 -25.43 -22.92
CA GLY A 10 -28.63 -26.69 -23.61
C GLY A 10 -27.14 -27.07 -23.59
N ASN A 11 -26.25 -26.08 -23.58
CA ASN A 11 -24.80 -26.27 -23.62
C ASN A 11 -24.10 -25.69 -22.37
N HIS A 12 -23.82 -24.39 -22.34
CA HIS A 12 -23.11 -23.76 -21.22
C HIS A 12 -24.03 -22.79 -20.49
N ALA A 13 -24.29 -23.04 -19.21
CA ALA A 13 -24.94 -22.07 -18.33
C ALA A 13 -23.85 -21.30 -17.59
N ASN A 14 -23.79 -19.97 -17.75
CA ASN A 14 -22.81 -19.13 -17.08
C ASN A 14 -23.49 -17.99 -16.31
N VAL A 15 -23.06 -17.78 -15.07
CA VAL A 15 -23.46 -16.67 -14.21
C VAL A 15 -22.19 -15.92 -13.82
N LEU A 16 -22.11 -14.63 -14.15
CA LEU A 16 -20.90 -13.83 -14.01
C LEU A 16 -21.20 -12.56 -13.21
N GLY A 17 -20.41 -12.28 -12.17
CA GLY A 17 -20.47 -11.07 -11.35
C GLY A 17 -21.90 -10.68 -10.92
N THR A 18 -22.68 -11.64 -10.43
CA THR A 18 -24.12 -11.45 -10.16
C THR A 18 -24.50 -11.88 -8.75
N ASP A 19 -25.49 -11.18 -8.18
CA ASP A 19 -26.19 -11.56 -6.96
C ASP A 19 -27.53 -12.23 -7.29
N ILE A 20 -27.70 -13.49 -6.91
CA ILE A 20 -28.95 -14.25 -7.12
C ILE A 20 -29.54 -14.61 -5.76
N ILE A 21 -30.67 -14.00 -5.43
CA ILE A 21 -31.28 -14.10 -4.09
C ILE A 21 -32.74 -14.53 -4.20
N THR A 22 -33.10 -15.58 -3.45
CA THR A 22 -34.49 -15.98 -3.19
C THR A 22 -34.72 -16.13 -1.69
N SER A 23 -35.99 -16.16 -1.25
CA SER A 23 -36.26 -16.49 0.15
C SER A 23 -35.90 -17.95 0.48
N ARG A 24 -35.81 -18.28 1.77
CA ARG A 24 -35.51 -19.64 2.28
C ARG A 24 -36.54 -20.70 1.90
N SER A 25 -37.73 -20.31 1.42
CA SER A 25 -38.77 -21.23 0.95
C SER A 25 -38.70 -21.52 -0.55
N HIS A 26 -37.78 -20.89 -1.26
CA HIS A 26 -37.63 -21.00 -2.71
C HIS A 26 -36.28 -21.63 -3.08
N GLN A 27 -36.12 -21.87 -4.37
CA GLN A 27 -34.93 -22.51 -4.92
C GLN A 27 -34.34 -21.76 -6.10
N ILE A 28 -33.05 -21.98 -6.30
CA ILE A 28 -32.29 -21.59 -7.49
C ILE A 28 -31.81 -22.88 -8.16
N ASP A 29 -32.18 -23.05 -9.43
CA ASP A 29 -31.74 -24.16 -10.27
C ASP A 29 -30.79 -23.65 -11.37
N LEU A 30 -29.57 -24.17 -11.42
CA LEU A 30 -28.57 -23.90 -12.46
C LEU A 30 -28.26 -25.20 -13.20
N ALA A 31 -28.52 -25.26 -14.50
CA ALA A 31 -28.31 -26.47 -15.28
C ALA A 31 -27.74 -26.19 -16.69
N GLY A 32 -26.81 -27.03 -17.13
CA GLY A 32 -26.24 -27.01 -18.48
C GLY A 32 -25.56 -28.32 -18.82
N ALA A 33 -25.08 -28.50 -20.06
CA ALA A 33 -24.07 -29.53 -20.33
C ALA A 33 -22.82 -29.26 -19.47
N SER A 34 -22.43 -27.98 -19.39
CA SER A 34 -21.58 -27.42 -18.33
C SER A 34 -22.27 -26.24 -17.64
N ALA A 35 -21.85 -25.97 -16.40
CA ALA A 35 -22.38 -24.87 -15.61
C ALA A 35 -21.24 -24.15 -14.88
N LYS A 36 -21.25 -22.82 -14.90
CA LYS A 36 -20.25 -21.96 -14.25
C LYS A 36 -20.94 -20.82 -13.50
N VAL A 37 -20.44 -20.53 -12.30
CA VAL A 37 -20.69 -19.29 -11.57
C VAL A 37 -19.33 -18.65 -11.29
N GLU A 38 -19.14 -17.40 -11.67
CA GLU A 38 -17.86 -16.72 -11.56
C GLU A 38 -17.97 -15.27 -11.08
N ALA A 39 -16.96 -14.78 -10.38
CA ALA A 39 -16.81 -13.39 -9.97
C ALA A 39 -16.71 -12.45 -11.17
N GLY A 40 -17.16 -11.20 -10.98
CA GLY A 40 -16.78 -10.10 -11.86
C GLY A 40 -15.29 -9.79 -11.70
N LYS A 41 -14.68 -9.24 -12.75
CA LYS A 41 -13.26 -8.88 -12.79
C LYS A 41 -13.09 -7.46 -13.33
N ASP A 42 -12.47 -6.60 -12.54
CA ASP A 42 -12.11 -5.24 -12.91
C ASP A 42 -10.59 -5.13 -13.08
N ILE A 43 -10.18 -4.38 -14.09
CA ILE A 43 -8.76 -4.07 -14.36
C ILE A 43 -8.63 -2.56 -14.36
N ILE A 44 -7.85 -2.03 -13.42
CA ILE A 44 -7.68 -0.59 -13.20
C ILE A 44 -6.23 -0.24 -13.50
N GLU A 45 -6.02 0.65 -14.47
CA GLU A 45 -4.69 1.14 -14.83
C GLU A 45 -4.62 2.65 -14.55
N THR A 46 -3.63 3.04 -13.74
CA THR A 46 -3.38 4.43 -13.38
C THR A 46 -1.96 4.81 -13.74
N ASN A 47 -1.81 5.87 -14.55
CA ASN A 47 -0.51 6.47 -14.84
C ASN A 47 -0.51 7.92 -14.34
N THR A 48 0.34 8.20 -13.36
CA THR A 48 0.50 9.53 -12.77
C THR A 48 1.90 10.05 -13.05
N LYS A 49 1.98 11.26 -13.63
CA LYS A 49 3.24 11.97 -13.83
C LYS A 49 3.19 13.35 -13.18
N HIS A 50 4.07 13.57 -12.21
CA HIS A 50 4.32 14.87 -11.62
C HIS A 50 5.63 15.45 -12.14
N GLU A 51 5.58 16.66 -12.70
CA GLU A 51 6.76 17.38 -13.17
C GLU A 51 6.79 18.75 -12.50
N TYR A 52 7.84 19.01 -11.74
CA TYR A 52 8.11 20.30 -11.13
C TYR A 52 9.35 20.91 -11.77
N LYS A 53 9.22 22.16 -12.21
CA LYS A 53 10.31 22.95 -12.80
C LYS A 53 10.29 24.32 -12.15
N GLN A 54 11.42 24.71 -11.57
CA GLN A 54 11.61 26.06 -11.07
C GLN A 54 12.95 26.56 -11.57
N SER A 55 12.93 27.69 -12.27
CA SER A 55 14.11 28.42 -12.68
C SER A 55 13.88 29.87 -12.29
N GLY A 56 14.82 30.49 -11.58
CA GLY A 56 14.58 31.81 -11.04
C GLY A 56 15.81 32.48 -10.45
N VAL A 57 15.73 33.81 -10.38
CA VAL A 57 16.66 34.64 -9.63
C VAL A 57 16.13 34.75 -8.21
N THR A 58 16.89 34.28 -7.23
CA THR A 58 16.55 34.31 -5.81
C THR A 58 17.31 35.44 -5.15
N LEU A 59 16.63 36.34 -4.44
CA LEU A 59 17.24 37.32 -3.55
C LEU A 59 16.96 36.87 -2.11
N SER A 60 17.99 36.43 -1.39
CA SER A 60 17.87 35.94 -0.02
C SER A 60 18.67 36.79 0.96
N VAL A 61 18.06 37.11 2.09
CA VAL A 61 18.72 37.78 3.22
C VAL A 61 18.71 36.78 4.39
N SER A 62 19.89 36.35 4.81
CA SER A 62 20.11 35.40 5.91
C SER A 62 20.81 36.12 7.07
N THR A 63 20.26 36.02 8.27
CA THR A 63 20.87 36.48 9.52
C THR A 63 20.97 35.29 10.48
N PRO A 64 22.07 35.07 11.21
CA PRO A 64 22.16 34.00 12.19
C PRO A 64 21.36 34.41 13.42
N VAL A 65 20.07 34.10 13.40
CA VAL A 65 19.30 33.84 14.61
C VAL A 65 18.67 32.47 14.40
N THR A 66 19.07 31.55 15.25
CA THR A 66 18.73 30.12 15.31
C THR A 66 17.25 29.83 15.05
N ASP A 67 17.00 28.69 14.39
CA ASP A 67 15.72 28.02 14.20
C ASP A 67 14.67 28.33 15.26
N MET A 68 13.65 29.12 14.92
CA MET A 68 12.31 28.97 15.49
C MET A 68 11.26 29.83 14.75
N ALA A 69 10.09 29.24 14.60
CA ALA A 69 8.78 29.86 14.37
C ALA A 69 8.34 30.13 12.92
N GLN A 70 8.13 29.05 12.17
CA GLN A 70 6.99 28.97 11.25
C GLN A 70 5.68 28.76 12.04
N ALA A 71 5.28 29.74 12.86
CA ALA A 71 4.02 29.72 13.59
C ALA A 71 3.45 31.11 13.94
N ALA A 72 4.17 32.20 13.66
CA ALA A 72 3.80 33.54 14.15
C ALA A 72 2.87 34.36 13.23
N TYR A 73 2.59 33.92 12.01
CA TYR A 73 1.78 34.72 11.08
C TYR A 73 0.27 34.62 11.34
N ASN A 74 -0.21 33.53 11.96
CA ASN A 74 -1.63 33.29 12.19
C ASN A 74 -2.16 33.78 13.56
N SER A 75 -1.30 34.23 14.49
CA SER A 75 -1.73 34.67 15.84
C SER A 75 -2.09 36.16 15.91
N LEU A 76 -1.49 37.01 15.06
CA LEU A 76 -1.73 38.46 15.07
C LEU A 76 -3.13 38.85 14.56
N LYS A 77 -3.73 38.06 13.65
CA LYS A 77 -5.12 38.28 13.21
C LYS A 77 -6.17 37.83 14.25
N ARG A 78 -5.78 37.08 15.29
CA ARG A 78 -6.69 36.60 16.35
C ARG A 78 -6.55 37.30 17.69
N SER A 79 -5.61 38.23 17.87
CA SER A 79 -5.49 39.00 19.11
C SER A 79 -6.59 40.06 19.27
N GLN A 80 -7.17 40.55 18.16
CA GLN A 80 -8.25 41.55 18.22
C GLN A 80 -9.64 40.96 18.56
N GLN A 81 -9.78 39.63 18.69
CA GLN A 81 -11.09 38.97 18.84
C GLN A 81 -11.29 38.20 20.15
N VAL A 82 -10.35 38.23 21.11
CA VAL A 82 -10.47 37.41 22.33
C VAL A 82 -10.69 38.28 23.57
N SER A 83 -11.91 38.25 24.07
CA SER A 83 -12.45 39.03 25.18
C SER A 83 -12.12 38.48 26.58
N ASN A 84 -11.12 37.59 26.72
CA ASN A 84 -10.85 36.90 27.98
C ASN A 84 -9.61 37.50 28.70
N PRO A 85 -9.78 38.10 29.90
CA PRO A 85 -8.72 38.83 30.61
C PRO A 85 -7.53 37.95 31.06
N LYS A 86 -7.72 36.63 31.25
CA LYS A 86 -6.60 35.72 31.60
C LYS A 86 -5.68 35.40 30.43
N LEU A 87 -6.22 35.38 29.20
CA LEU A 87 -5.43 35.22 27.97
C LEU A 87 -4.66 36.50 27.63
N LYS A 88 -5.26 37.67 27.89
CA LYS A 88 -4.56 38.97 27.79
C LYS A 88 -3.40 39.07 28.78
N ALA A 89 -3.57 38.58 30.00
CA ALA A 89 -2.51 38.51 31.00
C ALA A 89 -1.38 37.53 30.60
N PHE A 90 -1.70 36.39 29.98
CA PHE A 90 -0.69 35.46 29.45
C PHE A 90 0.13 36.08 28.30
N TYR A 91 -0.51 36.83 27.39
CA TYR A 91 0.20 37.58 26.33
C TYR A 91 0.99 38.77 26.87
N ALA A 92 0.49 39.47 27.89
CA ALA A 92 1.21 40.57 28.54
C ALA A 92 2.41 40.08 29.37
N MET A 93 2.31 38.90 30.00
CA MET A 93 3.41 38.27 30.72
C MET A 93 4.51 37.78 29.76
N LYS A 94 4.13 37.32 28.56
CA LYS A 94 5.08 36.99 27.48
C LYS A 94 5.82 38.21 26.91
N ALA A 95 5.15 39.36 26.83
CA ALA A 95 5.76 40.64 26.45
C ALA A 95 6.67 41.21 27.56
N ALA A 96 6.40 40.88 28.82
CA ALA A 96 7.25 41.29 29.94
C ALA A 96 8.55 40.47 30.03
N GLU A 97 8.54 39.18 29.64
CA GLU A 97 9.77 38.38 29.52
C GLU A 97 10.64 38.81 28.32
N GLU A 98 10.04 39.42 27.30
CA GLU A 98 10.72 40.04 26.14
C GLU A 98 11.35 41.42 26.45
N THR A 99 11.33 41.92 27.69
CA THR A 99 11.82 43.29 28.02
C THR A 99 13.02 43.39 28.96
N VAL A 100 13.73 42.29 29.27
CA VAL A 100 14.90 42.35 30.20
C VAL A 100 16.27 42.04 29.58
N MET A 101 16.41 42.01 28.25
CA MET A 101 17.75 42.18 27.63
C MET A 101 17.76 43.21 26.50
N ALA A 102 17.02 44.30 26.70
CA ALA A 102 17.06 45.51 25.87
C ALA A 102 17.67 46.72 26.58
N ALA A 103 18.52 46.51 27.60
CA ALA A 103 19.14 47.59 28.37
C ALA A 103 20.62 47.32 28.63
N GLN A 104 21.43 47.25 27.57
CA GLN A 104 22.85 47.65 27.54
C GLN A 104 23.37 47.46 26.12
N ASN A 105 23.31 48.54 25.35
CA ASN A 105 24.19 48.93 24.23
C ASN A 105 23.54 50.06 23.38
N VAL A 106 22.79 50.95 24.05
CA VAL A 106 22.50 52.28 23.52
C VAL A 106 23.77 53.13 23.74
N SER A 107 24.75 52.96 22.85
CA SER A 107 25.83 53.94 22.63
C SER A 107 26.68 53.70 21.36
N LYS A 108 26.23 52.92 20.37
CA LYS A 108 26.94 52.80 19.07
C LYS A 108 26.02 52.81 17.84
N GLY A 109 24.96 53.63 17.90
CA GLY A 109 23.98 53.78 16.81
C GLY A 109 24.10 55.07 16.00
N ALA A 110 25.08 55.94 16.31
CA ALA A 110 25.25 57.23 15.61
C ALA A 110 26.55 57.34 14.79
N GLU A 111 27.54 56.46 14.98
CA GLU A 111 28.83 56.55 14.26
C GLU A 111 28.85 55.75 12.94
N THR A 112 27.91 54.83 12.73
CA THR A 112 27.88 53.96 11.55
C THR A 112 27.31 54.63 10.30
N VAL A 113 26.69 55.81 10.42
CA VAL A 113 26.24 56.61 9.27
C VAL A 113 27.29 57.66 8.86
N ASP A 114 28.13 58.14 9.78
CA ASP A 114 29.24 59.06 9.48
C ASP A 114 30.47 58.35 8.90
N ALA A 115 30.72 57.08 9.27
CA ALA A 115 31.80 56.28 8.68
C ALA A 115 31.59 55.93 7.20
N LEU A 116 30.33 55.93 6.71
CA LEU A 116 29.99 55.71 5.30
C LEU A 116 30.16 56.97 4.43
N ARG A 117 30.26 58.17 5.02
CA ARG A 117 30.43 59.43 4.29
C ARG A 117 31.90 59.86 4.16
N ASN A 118 32.79 59.42 5.05
CA ASN A 118 34.15 59.95 5.14
C ASN A 118 35.27 59.06 4.58
N GLY A 119 34.97 58.00 3.82
CA GLY A 119 35.92 57.39 2.89
C GLY A 119 37.26 56.89 3.45
N ASN A 120 37.38 56.64 4.77
CA ASN A 120 38.62 56.13 5.35
C ASN A 120 38.50 54.63 5.67
N MET A 121 38.83 53.81 4.66
CA MET A 121 39.02 52.38 4.80
C MET A 121 40.47 52.07 5.17
N GLN A 122 40.70 51.54 6.36
CA GLN A 122 41.88 50.73 6.69
C GLN A 122 41.56 49.87 7.90
N GLY A 123 41.60 48.54 7.73
CA GLY A 123 41.37 47.62 8.83
C GLY A 123 41.15 46.19 8.38
N THR A 124 42.26 45.46 8.26
CA THR A 124 42.36 44.01 8.11
C THR A 124 41.61 43.28 9.24
N GLY A 125 40.56 42.52 8.92
CA GLY A 125 39.84 41.69 9.89
C GLY A 125 39.18 40.49 9.23
N THR A 126 39.68 39.29 9.53
CA THR A 126 39.27 37.98 9.03
C THR A 126 38.02 37.48 9.74
N THR A 127 36.99 37.00 9.04
CA THR A 127 35.88 36.32 9.72
C THR A 127 35.19 35.24 8.88
N ALA A 128 35.25 34.00 9.36
CA ALA A 128 34.39 32.91 8.92
C ALA A 128 32.99 33.08 9.55
N SER A 129 31.94 32.99 8.73
CA SER A 129 30.50 33.13 9.06
C SER A 129 29.99 34.59 9.20
N PRO A 130 29.31 35.17 8.20
CA PRO A 130 28.74 36.53 8.28
C PRO A 130 27.49 36.61 9.16
N SER A 131 27.33 37.72 9.90
CA SER A 131 26.15 38.05 10.72
C SER A 131 24.95 38.55 9.91
N VAL A 132 25.17 38.96 8.66
CA VAL A 132 24.12 39.22 7.67
C VAL A 132 24.69 38.81 6.32
N LYS A 133 24.01 37.91 5.60
CA LYS A 133 24.34 37.48 4.23
C LYS A 133 23.21 37.92 3.31
N ILE A 134 23.50 38.77 2.35
CA ILE A 134 22.60 39.09 1.23
C ILE A 134 23.12 38.32 0.02
N SER A 135 22.36 37.36 -0.49
CA SER A 135 22.72 36.60 -1.70
C SER A 135 21.74 36.83 -2.85
N ILE A 136 22.30 36.90 -4.05
CA ILE A 136 21.56 36.87 -5.31
C ILE A 136 21.98 35.59 -6.04
N GLY A 137 21.05 34.67 -6.17
CA GLY A 137 21.24 33.37 -6.78
C GLY A 137 20.50 33.23 -8.10
N TYR A 138 21.07 32.49 -9.05
CA TYR A 138 20.34 31.92 -10.17
C TYR A 138 20.40 30.40 -10.07
N GLY A 139 19.25 29.77 -10.06
CA GLY A 139 19.15 28.32 -9.98
C GLY A 139 18.09 27.76 -10.91
N SER A 140 18.31 26.53 -11.33
CA SER A 140 17.33 25.74 -12.05
C SER A 140 17.22 24.37 -11.41
N GLN A 141 16.00 23.97 -11.09
CA GLN A 141 15.67 22.64 -10.58
C GLN A 141 14.54 22.01 -11.37
N LYS A 142 14.71 20.72 -11.69
CA LYS A 142 13.71 19.88 -12.32
C LYS A 142 13.54 18.61 -11.50
N GLN A 143 12.32 18.36 -11.07
CA GLN A 143 11.90 17.10 -10.45
C GLN A 143 10.83 16.45 -11.32
N THR A 144 10.95 15.14 -11.52
CA THR A 144 9.99 14.33 -12.26
C THR A 144 9.75 13.06 -11.48
N GLN A 145 8.48 12.76 -11.24
CA GLN A 145 8.00 11.53 -10.62
C GLN A 145 6.97 10.91 -11.55
N THR A 146 7.17 9.64 -11.89
CA THR A 146 6.21 8.82 -12.65
C THR A 146 5.82 7.63 -11.81
N SER A 147 4.53 7.36 -11.70
CA SER A 147 3.97 6.19 -11.01
C SER A 147 2.97 5.52 -11.94
N GLU A 148 3.20 4.23 -12.18
CA GLU A 148 2.30 3.35 -12.93
C GLU A 148 1.77 2.30 -11.96
N THR A 149 0.45 2.17 -11.89
CA THR A 149 -0.23 1.18 -11.06
C THR A 149 -1.21 0.40 -11.94
N GLN A 150 -1.16 -0.92 -11.86
CA GLN A 150 -2.16 -1.83 -12.42
C GLN A 150 -2.76 -2.65 -11.28
N GLN A 151 -4.08 -2.66 -11.19
CA GLN A 151 -4.83 -3.43 -10.20
C GLN A 151 -5.79 -4.38 -10.93
N ILE A 152 -5.86 -5.62 -10.46
CA ILE A 152 -6.86 -6.59 -10.85
C ILE A 152 -7.66 -6.90 -9.59
N GLU A 153 -8.95 -6.60 -9.62
CA GLU A 153 -9.86 -6.80 -8.51
C GLU A 153 -11.01 -7.72 -8.93
N HIS A 154 -11.41 -8.61 -8.03
CA HIS A 154 -12.56 -9.49 -8.24
C HIS A 154 -13.70 -9.18 -7.28
N GLN A 155 -14.92 -9.18 -7.84
CA GLN A 155 -16.16 -9.03 -7.08
C GLN A 155 -16.91 -10.36 -7.11
N LYS A 156 -17.04 -11.01 -5.96
CA LYS A 156 -17.62 -12.37 -5.88
C LYS A 156 -19.06 -12.39 -6.38
N SER A 157 -19.43 -13.46 -7.08
CA SER A 157 -20.84 -13.74 -7.36
C SER A 157 -21.49 -14.33 -6.12
N THR A 158 -22.68 -13.84 -5.75
CA THR A 158 -23.39 -14.32 -4.57
C THR A 158 -24.63 -15.12 -4.92
N ILE A 159 -24.88 -16.20 -4.19
CA ILE A 159 -26.08 -17.01 -4.29
C ILE A 159 -26.66 -17.16 -2.88
N ASN A 160 -27.92 -16.77 -2.69
CA ASN A 160 -28.59 -16.91 -1.40
C ASN A 160 -30.00 -17.46 -1.60
N THR A 161 -30.28 -18.65 -1.08
CA THR A 161 -31.56 -19.34 -1.33
C THR A 161 -31.93 -20.35 -0.23
N GLY A 162 -33.13 -20.90 -0.30
CA GLY A 162 -33.49 -22.08 0.48
C GLY A 162 -32.77 -23.32 -0.05
N THR A 163 -32.95 -23.60 -1.35
CA THR A 163 -32.35 -24.75 -2.01
C THR A 163 -31.57 -24.30 -3.24
N PHE A 164 -30.29 -24.65 -3.31
CA PHE A 164 -29.46 -24.42 -4.50
C PHE A 164 -29.17 -25.75 -5.19
N ASN A 165 -29.69 -25.94 -6.40
CA ASN A 165 -29.40 -27.09 -7.24
C ASN A 165 -28.53 -26.66 -8.41
N ALA A 166 -27.33 -27.20 -8.54
CA ALA A 166 -26.44 -26.93 -9.66
C ALA A 166 -26.03 -28.24 -10.35
N THR A 167 -26.30 -28.35 -11.65
CA THR A 167 -26.10 -29.57 -12.43
C THR A 167 -25.37 -29.31 -13.76
N ALA A 168 -24.17 -29.85 -13.90
CA ALA A 168 -23.51 -30.02 -15.19
C ALA A 168 -23.76 -31.45 -15.71
N ARG A 169 -24.61 -31.56 -16.73
CA ARG A 169 -25.15 -32.82 -17.26
C ARG A 169 -24.11 -33.68 -17.98
N SER A 170 -23.05 -33.08 -18.49
CA SER A 170 -22.06 -33.79 -19.33
C SER A 170 -20.62 -33.42 -19.05
N GLU A 171 -20.37 -32.23 -18.49
CA GLU A 171 -19.04 -31.71 -18.20
C GLU A 171 -18.87 -31.39 -16.70
N LYS A 172 -17.96 -30.46 -16.39
CA LYS A 172 -17.69 -29.96 -15.05
C LYS A 172 -18.68 -28.88 -14.63
N LEU A 173 -18.97 -28.86 -13.33
CA LEU A 173 -19.58 -27.73 -12.64
C LEU A 173 -18.48 -26.87 -12.02
N ARG A 174 -18.50 -25.55 -12.24
CA ARG A 174 -17.43 -24.65 -11.80
C ARG A 174 -17.97 -23.47 -10.98
N PHE A 175 -17.27 -23.15 -9.90
CA PHE A 175 -17.46 -21.96 -9.08
C PHE A 175 -16.11 -21.25 -8.97
N GLU A 176 -16.04 -19.96 -9.29
CA GLU A 176 -14.80 -19.18 -9.28
C GLU A 176 -15.04 -17.81 -8.64
N GLY A 177 -14.52 -17.57 -7.43
CA GLY A 177 -14.85 -16.37 -6.65
C GLY A 177 -16.34 -16.28 -6.34
N VAL A 178 -16.88 -17.29 -5.66
CA VAL A 178 -18.32 -17.40 -5.36
C VAL A 178 -18.55 -17.43 -3.85
N GLU A 179 -19.63 -16.78 -3.43
CA GLU A 179 -20.20 -16.95 -2.09
C GLU A 179 -21.62 -17.49 -2.19
N ALA A 180 -21.81 -18.78 -1.90
CA ALA A 180 -23.09 -19.45 -1.98
C ALA A 180 -23.58 -19.87 -0.58
N ASN A 181 -24.78 -19.43 -0.24
CA ASN A 181 -25.45 -19.68 1.03
C ASN A 181 -26.82 -20.33 0.77
N ALA A 182 -27.02 -21.55 1.28
CA ALA A 182 -28.30 -22.25 1.13
C ALA A 182 -28.70 -23.00 2.41
N ALA A 183 -29.95 -23.43 2.54
CA ALA A 183 -30.29 -24.46 3.53
C ALA A 183 -29.87 -25.84 3.00
N LEU A 184 -30.20 -26.13 1.74
CA LEU A 184 -29.77 -27.33 1.02
C LEU A 184 -28.99 -26.93 -0.23
N MET A 185 -27.82 -27.53 -0.41
CA MET A 185 -27.03 -27.40 -1.63
C MET A 185 -26.84 -28.77 -2.27
N SER A 186 -27.30 -28.94 -3.51
CA SER A 186 -27.10 -30.15 -4.31
C SER A 186 -26.28 -29.82 -5.55
N LEU A 187 -25.06 -30.35 -5.59
CA LEU A 187 -24.08 -30.09 -6.64
C LEU A 187 -23.82 -31.38 -7.40
N SER A 188 -24.04 -31.37 -8.71
CA SER A 188 -23.70 -32.49 -9.57
C SER A 188 -22.93 -32.03 -10.80
N GLY A 189 -21.80 -32.68 -11.07
CA GLY A 189 -21.01 -32.46 -12.27
C GLY A 189 -20.47 -33.79 -12.77
N LYS A 190 -20.89 -34.20 -13.98
CA LYS A 190 -20.54 -35.54 -14.51
C LYS A 190 -19.03 -35.77 -14.58
N GLN A 191 -18.27 -34.74 -14.97
CA GLN A 191 -16.81 -34.78 -15.10
C GLN A 191 -16.08 -34.10 -13.94
N GLY A 192 -16.76 -33.80 -12.83
CA GLY A 192 -16.18 -33.18 -11.65
C GLY A 192 -16.79 -31.83 -11.28
N ILE A 193 -16.42 -31.36 -10.10
CA ILE A 193 -16.85 -30.09 -9.51
C ILE A 193 -15.60 -29.33 -9.08
N GLU A 194 -15.42 -28.12 -9.58
CA GLU A 194 -14.31 -27.24 -9.21
C GLU A 194 -14.84 -26.02 -8.48
N VAL A 195 -14.31 -25.75 -7.30
CA VAL A 195 -14.57 -24.55 -6.51
C VAL A 195 -13.22 -23.85 -6.32
N LYS A 196 -13.09 -22.67 -6.91
CA LYS A 196 -11.85 -21.92 -6.98
C LYS A 196 -12.01 -20.54 -6.37
N GLY A 197 -11.04 -20.10 -5.58
CA GLY A 197 -10.91 -18.69 -5.21
C GLY A 197 -10.49 -17.84 -6.42
N VAL A 198 -10.36 -16.55 -6.18
CA VAL A 198 -9.87 -15.56 -7.15
C VAL A 198 -8.63 -14.88 -6.60
N LYS A 199 -7.75 -14.40 -7.49
CA LYS A 199 -6.50 -13.73 -7.12
C LYS A 199 -6.58 -12.27 -7.53
N ASP A 200 -6.57 -11.38 -6.56
CA ASP A 200 -6.36 -9.95 -6.79
C ASP A 200 -4.86 -9.67 -6.91
N GLU A 201 -4.52 -8.75 -7.80
CA GLU A 201 -3.12 -8.39 -8.10
C GLU A 201 -2.97 -6.87 -8.06
N GLU A 202 -1.88 -6.39 -7.46
CA GLU A 202 -1.47 -4.99 -7.55
C GLU A 202 -0.01 -4.89 -7.97
N HIS A 203 0.23 -4.20 -9.07
CA HIS A 203 1.57 -3.92 -9.60
C HIS A 203 1.80 -2.42 -9.59
N GLN A 204 2.77 -1.96 -8.80
CA GLN A 204 3.17 -0.55 -8.76
C GLN A 204 4.62 -0.39 -9.21
N ARG A 205 4.87 0.61 -10.06
CA ARG A 205 6.19 0.99 -10.55
C ARG A 205 6.35 2.50 -10.43
N THR A 206 7.33 2.95 -9.66
CA THR A 206 7.59 4.37 -9.42
C THR A 206 9.03 4.71 -9.77
N GLU A 207 9.21 5.75 -10.58
CA GLU A 207 10.52 6.37 -10.84
C GLU A 207 10.52 7.83 -10.37
N ASN A 208 11.59 8.21 -9.67
CA ASN A 208 11.84 9.57 -9.24
C ASN A 208 13.17 10.04 -9.82
N LYS A 209 13.19 11.24 -10.41
CA LYS A 209 14.39 11.91 -10.93
C LYS A 209 14.36 13.36 -10.48
N SER A 210 15.40 13.82 -9.81
CA SER A 210 15.60 15.22 -9.46
C SER A 210 16.99 15.65 -9.91
N VAL A 211 17.06 16.76 -10.63
CA VAL A 211 18.31 17.40 -11.05
C VAL A 211 18.17 18.89 -10.82
N GLY A 212 19.11 19.47 -10.08
CA GLY A 212 19.15 20.89 -9.82
C GLY A 212 20.57 21.40 -9.71
N GLY A 213 20.72 22.68 -9.99
CA GLY A 213 21.95 23.41 -9.74
C GLY A 213 21.66 24.88 -9.54
N SER A 214 22.39 25.50 -8.63
CA SER A 214 22.34 26.93 -8.38
C SER A 214 23.74 27.51 -8.29
N VAL A 215 23.84 28.78 -8.66
CA VAL A 215 25.02 29.61 -8.41
C VAL A 215 24.52 30.88 -7.73
N GLU A 216 25.07 31.21 -6.58
CA GLU A 216 24.76 32.40 -5.81
C GLU A 216 26.00 33.26 -5.62
N VAL A 217 25.83 34.56 -5.77
CA VAL A 217 26.80 35.53 -5.30
C VAL A 217 26.27 36.12 -4.01
N PHE A 218 27.11 36.27 -3.00
CA PHE A 218 26.70 36.84 -1.73
C PHE A 218 27.66 37.90 -1.22
N VAL A 219 27.10 38.83 -0.46
CA VAL A 219 27.83 39.82 0.33
C VAL A 219 27.47 39.57 1.79
N GLY A 220 28.50 39.36 2.62
CA GLY A 220 28.37 39.06 4.03
C GLY A 220 29.08 40.12 4.88
N THR A 221 28.45 40.54 5.98
CA THR A 221 29.08 41.43 6.98
C THR A 221 29.29 40.66 8.28
N ASN A 222 30.44 40.81 8.94
CA ASN A 222 30.63 40.37 10.33
C ASN A 222 31.37 41.46 11.11
N GLY A 223 30.65 42.18 11.97
CA GLY A 223 31.20 43.35 12.67
C GLY A 223 31.70 44.42 11.70
N ASN A 224 32.98 44.78 11.78
CA ASN A 224 33.63 45.79 10.92
C ASN A 224 34.21 45.23 9.60
N SER A 225 33.96 43.96 9.27
CA SER A 225 34.49 43.31 8.06
C SER A 225 33.40 42.99 7.04
N TYR A 226 33.72 43.19 5.76
CA TYR A 226 32.87 42.96 4.60
C TYR A 226 33.52 41.93 3.68
N GLY A 227 32.79 40.89 3.31
CA GLY A 227 33.26 39.85 2.38
C GLY A 227 32.27 39.62 1.25
N PHE A 228 32.78 39.33 0.05
CA PHE A 228 32.00 38.82 -1.07
C PHE A 228 32.36 37.36 -1.33
N GLY A 229 31.39 36.56 -1.75
CA GLY A 229 31.61 35.16 -2.06
C GLY A 229 30.70 34.63 -3.15
N ILE A 230 31.09 33.48 -3.70
CA ILE A 230 30.32 32.71 -4.67
C ILE A 230 30.02 31.37 -4.01
N GLU A 231 28.77 30.96 -4.06
CA GLU A 231 28.30 29.65 -3.66
C GLU A 231 27.74 28.93 -4.88
N GLY A 232 28.10 27.67 -5.06
CA GLY A 232 27.55 26.81 -6.10
C GLY A 232 27.00 25.56 -5.45
N SER A 233 25.82 25.12 -5.89
CA SER A 233 25.27 23.83 -5.50
C SER A 233 24.86 23.03 -6.73
N VAL A 234 25.07 21.72 -6.68
CA VAL A 234 24.56 20.76 -7.65
C VAL A 234 23.94 19.62 -6.87
N ASN A 235 22.71 19.25 -7.22
CA ASN A 235 21.99 18.15 -6.61
C ASN A 235 21.44 17.21 -7.69
N VAL A 236 21.66 15.91 -7.50
CA VAL A 236 21.12 14.84 -8.33
C VAL A 236 20.52 13.78 -7.42
N ALA A 237 19.25 13.43 -7.64
CA ALA A 237 18.61 12.32 -6.95
C ALA A 237 17.88 11.42 -7.95
N LYS A 238 18.00 10.11 -7.77
CA LYS A 238 17.28 9.10 -8.54
C LYS A 238 16.72 8.05 -7.59
N GLY A 239 15.44 7.78 -7.71
CA GLY A 239 14.75 6.72 -6.97
C GLY A 239 14.00 5.81 -7.92
N LYS A 240 13.95 4.53 -7.60
CA LYS A 240 12.98 3.59 -8.18
C LYS A 240 12.36 2.73 -7.09
N SER A 241 11.10 2.37 -7.26
CA SER A 241 10.35 1.51 -6.34
C SER A 241 9.39 0.64 -7.15
N ASN A 242 9.41 -0.67 -6.91
CA ASN A 242 8.53 -1.64 -7.51
C ASN A 242 7.81 -2.41 -6.41
N SER A 243 6.51 -2.60 -6.54
CA SER A 243 5.69 -3.43 -5.65
C SER A 243 4.84 -4.39 -6.48
N ASP A 244 4.77 -5.64 -6.05
CA ASP A 244 3.91 -6.69 -6.63
C ASP A 244 3.19 -7.40 -5.48
N SER A 245 1.86 -7.32 -5.47
CA SER A 245 0.99 -7.95 -4.49
C SER A 245 0.12 -9.00 -5.19
N GLU A 246 -0.02 -10.18 -4.58
CA GLU A 246 -0.99 -11.21 -4.92
C GLU A 246 -1.82 -11.52 -3.68
N ARG A 247 -3.14 -11.35 -3.75
CA ARG A 247 -4.05 -11.68 -2.64
C ARG A 247 -5.13 -12.62 -3.10
N TRP A 248 -5.27 -13.74 -2.41
CA TRP A 248 -6.26 -14.75 -2.70
C TRP A 248 -7.53 -14.50 -1.90
N GLN A 249 -8.68 -14.50 -2.59
CA GLN A 249 -9.98 -14.52 -1.97
C GLN A 249 -10.62 -15.91 -2.13
N ASN A 250 -10.94 -16.57 -1.02
CA ASN A 250 -11.52 -17.90 -1.08
C ASN A 250 -12.97 -17.89 -1.57
N SER A 251 -13.33 -18.90 -2.37
CA SER A 251 -14.74 -19.22 -2.63
C SER A 251 -15.37 -19.89 -1.42
N HIS A 252 -16.59 -19.54 -1.08
CA HIS A 252 -17.29 -20.01 0.10
C HIS A 252 -18.61 -20.67 -0.28
N LEU A 253 -18.75 -21.95 0.06
CA LEU A 253 -20.00 -22.69 -0.08
C LEU A 253 -20.51 -23.07 1.31
N THR A 254 -21.60 -22.45 1.75
CA THR A 254 -22.17 -22.66 3.08
C THR A 254 -23.60 -23.19 2.98
N ALA A 255 -23.88 -24.33 3.63
CA ALA A 255 -25.26 -24.81 3.76
C ALA A 255 -25.55 -25.58 5.05
N ASP A 256 -26.83 -25.83 5.38
CA ASP A 256 -27.13 -26.80 6.44
C ASP A 256 -26.78 -28.22 5.96
N LYS A 257 -27.17 -28.58 4.74
CA LYS A 257 -26.78 -29.84 4.10
C LYS A 257 -26.17 -29.59 2.72
N VAL A 258 -25.02 -30.20 2.46
CA VAL A 258 -24.40 -30.25 1.13
C VAL A 258 -24.40 -31.69 0.62
N ILE A 259 -24.87 -31.87 -0.61
CA ILE A 259 -24.84 -33.13 -1.35
C ILE A 259 -24.02 -32.91 -2.63
N ILE A 260 -22.96 -33.67 -2.80
CA ILE A 260 -22.04 -33.60 -3.93
C ILE A 260 -22.01 -34.95 -4.64
N HIS A 261 -22.20 -34.94 -5.96
CA HIS A 261 -22.12 -36.14 -6.78
C HIS A 261 -21.38 -35.88 -8.09
N SER A 262 -20.30 -36.62 -8.32
CA SER A 262 -19.56 -36.64 -9.58
C SER A 262 -19.30 -38.08 -10.00
N GLU A 263 -19.80 -38.46 -11.18
CA GLU A 263 -19.72 -39.83 -11.70
C GLU A 263 -18.28 -40.22 -12.08
N ALA A 264 -17.58 -39.33 -12.79
CA ALA A 264 -16.27 -39.64 -13.37
C ALA A 264 -15.15 -38.67 -12.96
N GLY A 265 -15.47 -37.59 -12.24
CA GLY A 265 -14.52 -36.54 -11.89
C GLY A 265 -14.29 -36.35 -10.41
N GLU A 266 -13.38 -35.43 -10.12
CA GLU A 266 -12.98 -35.03 -8.78
C GLU A 266 -13.82 -33.89 -8.20
N LEU A 267 -13.77 -33.72 -6.88
CA LEU A 267 -14.08 -32.46 -6.20
C LEU A 267 -12.77 -31.72 -5.94
N THR A 268 -12.62 -30.53 -6.52
CA THR A 268 -11.49 -29.64 -6.27
C THR A 268 -11.94 -28.42 -5.47
N LEU A 269 -11.30 -28.17 -4.34
CA LEU A 269 -11.36 -26.95 -3.55
C LEU A 269 -9.99 -26.26 -3.61
N ASP A 270 -9.79 -25.34 -4.54
CA ASP A 270 -8.53 -24.59 -4.69
C ASP A 270 -8.78 -23.15 -4.22
N THR A 271 -8.25 -22.78 -3.07
CA THR A 271 -8.59 -21.51 -2.41
C THR A 271 -10.10 -21.45 -2.15
N ALA A 272 -10.65 -22.48 -1.50
CA ALA A 272 -12.09 -22.61 -1.29
C ALA A 272 -12.47 -23.32 0.00
N ASN A 273 -13.59 -22.90 0.58
CA ASN A 273 -14.11 -23.37 1.84
C ASN A 273 -15.54 -23.91 1.64
N LEU A 274 -15.75 -25.16 2.02
CA LEU A 274 -17.06 -25.78 2.09
C LEU A 274 -17.44 -25.93 3.56
N LYS A 275 -18.48 -25.23 3.99
CA LYS A 275 -19.03 -25.30 5.35
C LYS A 275 -20.42 -25.90 5.33
N ALA A 276 -20.63 -26.99 6.07
CA ALA A 276 -21.93 -27.65 6.14
C ALA A 276 -22.28 -28.12 7.55
N LYS A 277 -23.55 -28.22 7.95
CA LYS A 277 -23.88 -29.02 9.16
C LYS A 277 -23.77 -30.52 8.87
N ARG A 278 -24.07 -30.92 7.63
CA ARG A 278 -23.99 -32.29 7.13
C ARG A 278 -23.43 -32.29 5.71
N LEU A 279 -22.41 -33.11 5.45
CA LEU A 279 -21.83 -33.29 4.12
C LEU A 279 -22.01 -34.74 3.62
N GLU A 280 -22.55 -34.89 2.42
CA GLU A 280 -22.61 -36.14 1.66
C GLU A 280 -21.91 -35.93 0.31
N ALA A 281 -20.87 -36.69 0.02
CA ALA A 281 -20.12 -36.56 -1.22
C ALA A 281 -19.71 -37.92 -1.80
N GLU A 282 -19.92 -38.12 -3.10
CA GLU A 282 -19.41 -39.25 -3.87
C GLU A 282 -18.70 -38.75 -5.13
N VAL A 283 -17.39 -38.99 -5.20
CA VAL A 283 -16.48 -38.43 -6.23
C VAL A 283 -15.32 -39.39 -6.51
N GLN A 284 -14.61 -39.21 -7.63
CA GLN A 284 -13.44 -40.03 -7.92
C GLN A 284 -12.23 -39.66 -7.05
N HIS A 285 -11.93 -38.36 -6.99
CA HIS A 285 -10.84 -37.80 -6.18
C HIS A 285 -11.34 -36.60 -5.37
N LEU A 286 -10.64 -36.29 -4.28
CA LEU A 286 -10.81 -35.07 -3.51
C LEU A 286 -9.48 -34.33 -3.49
N ASN A 287 -9.47 -33.06 -3.92
CA ASN A 287 -8.29 -32.21 -3.87
C ASN A 287 -8.64 -30.91 -3.13
N ILE A 288 -7.89 -30.60 -2.08
CA ILE A 288 -8.04 -29.36 -1.30
C ILE A 288 -6.70 -28.65 -1.29
N THR A 289 -6.63 -27.45 -1.83
CA THR A 289 -5.39 -26.68 -1.99
C THR A 289 -5.55 -25.27 -1.45
N SER A 290 -4.75 -24.93 -0.45
CA SER A 290 -4.59 -23.56 0.01
C SER A 290 -3.57 -22.81 -0.85
N ARG A 291 -3.71 -21.49 -0.96
CA ARG A 291 -2.74 -20.64 -1.68
C ARG A 291 -2.19 -19.58 -0.75
N GLN A 292 -0.97 -19.16 -1.05
CA GLN A 292 -0.29 -18.08 -0.33
C GLN A 292 -0.58 -16.75 -1.00
N ASP A 293 -0.93 -15.77 -0.19
CA ASP A 293 -0.81 -14.36 -0.55
C ASP A 293 0.67 -14.02 -0.63
N ARG A 294 1.05 -13.17 -1.60
CA ARG A 294 2.44 -12.78 -1.81
C ARG A 294 2.59 -11.27 -1.87
N GLU A 295 3.67 -10.78 -1.28
CA GLU A 295 4.06 -9.38 -1.39
C GLU A 295 5.55 -9.30 -1.72
N LYS A 296 5.89 -8.63 -2.81
CA LYS A 296 7.27 -8.34 -3.22
C LYS A 296 7.45 -6.85 -3.39
N TYR A 297 8.42 -6.30 -2.67
CA TYR A 297 8.75 -4.89 -2.77
C TYR A 297 10.25 -4.74 -2.99
N GLU A 298 10.65 -3.88 -3.93
CA GLU A 298 12.04 -3.49 -4.13
C GLU A 298 12.14 -1.99 -4.34
N SER A 299 12.96 -1.31 -3.54
CA SER A 299 13.29 0.09 -3.75
C SER A 299 14.79 0.35 -3.74
N LYS A 300 15.20 1.35 -4.51
CA LYS A 300 16.56 1.85 -4.59
C LYS A 300 16.54 3.36 -4.72
N GLN A 301 17.14 4.06 -3.78
CA GLN A 301 17.29 5.51 -3.80
C GLN A 301 18.78 5.87 -3.77
N VAL A 302 19.15 6.81 -4.63
CA VAL A 302 20.51 7.35 -4.74
C VAL A 302 20.39 8.87 -4.78
N SER A 303 21.06 9.55 -3.86
CA SER A 303 21.21 10.99 -3.88
C SER A 303 22.69 11.38 -3.82
N ALA A 304 23.02 12.42 -4.57
CA ALA A 304 24.32 13.06 -4.60
C ALA A 304 24.10 14.58 -4.55
N GLY A 305 24.80 15.25 -3.64
CA GLY A 305 24.83 16.69 -3.50
C GLY A 305 26.27 17.16 -3.34
N ALA A 306 26.63 18.19 -4.09
CA ALA A 306 27.88 18.91 -3.90
C ALA A 306 27.55 20.38 -3.73
N SER A 307 28.05 21.00 -2.66
CA SER A 307 28.02 22.45 -2.53
C SER A 307 29.41 22.97 -2.20
N GLY A 308 29.75 24.11 -2.78
CA GLY A 308 31.03 24.75 -2.60
C GLY A 308 30.83 26.25 -2.45
N SER A 309 31.48 26.84 -1.45
CA SER A 309 31.49 28.27 -1.24
C SER A 309 32.92 28.78 -1.18
N VAL A 310 33.19 29.86 -1.92
CA VAL A 310 34.47 30.57 -1.92
C VAL A 310 34.18 32.03 -1.59
N ALA A 311 34.72 32.51 -0.48
CA ALA A 311 34.63 33.91 -0.07
C ALA A 311 36.03 34.52 0.03
N TYR A 312 36.16 35.77 -0.44
CA TYR A 312 37.44 36.48 -0.43
C TYR A 312 37.78 36.92 1.01
N GLY A 313 38.83 36.34 1.60
CA GLY A 313 39.28 36.64 2.98
C GLY A 313 38.95 35.60 4.06
N SER A 314 38.34 34.46 3.71
CA SER A 314 38.04 33.34 4.62
C SER A 314 38.30 31.99 3.96
N GLY A 315 38.57 30.94 4.75
CA GLY A 315 38.69 29.57 4.25
C GLY A 315 37.43 29.11 3.51
N GLY A 316 37.60 28.32 2.45
CA GLY A 316 36.48 27.81 1.65
C GLY A 316 35.66 26.76 2.41
N GLY A 317 34.34 26.80 2.24
CA GLY A 317 33.43 25.76 2.71
C GLY A 317 33.17 24.75 1.60
N ALA A 318 33.47 23.48 1.86
CA ALA A 318 33.06 22.37 1.01
C ALA A 318 32.02 21.56 1.78
N SER A 319 30.92 21.18 1.13
CA SER A 319 30.01 20.18 1.66
C SER A 319 29.80 19.07 0.64
N VAL A 320 29.90 17.83 1.07
CA VAL A 320 29.67 16.63 0.26
C VAL A 320 28.52 15.84 0.88
N ASN A 321 27.45 15.64 0.11
CA ASN A 321 26.33 14.80 0.52
C ASN A 321 26.22 13.59 -0.40
N THR A 322 26.30 12.38 0.15
CA THR A 322 25.94 11.16 -0.58
C THR A 322 25.08 10.27 0.29
N ALA A 323 23.91 9.86 -0.21
CA ALA A 323 23.06 8.89 0.47
C ALA A 323 22.61 7.81 -0.52
N TYR A 324 22.66 6.57 -0.02
CA TYR A 324 22.24 5.37 -0.73
C TYR A 324 21.31 4.59 0.19
N SER A 325 20.15 4.20 -0.32
CA SER A 325 19.28 3.26 0.37
C SER A 325 18.68 2.26 -0.59
N LYS A 326 18.49 1.03 -0.10
CA LYS A 326 17.84 -0.05 -0.82
C LYS A 326 17.02 -0.85 0.18
N ALA A 327 15.80 -1.19 -0.20
CA ALA A 327 14.94 -2.06 0.58
C ALA A 327 14.40 -3.18 -0.31
N LYS A 328 14.27 -4.37 0.26
CA LYS A 328 13.59 -5.52 -0.33
C LYS A 328 12.67 -6.16 0.69
N VAL A 329 11.45 -6.51 0.27
CA VAL A 329 10.52 -7.34 1.03
C VAL A 329 10.12 -8.53 0.14
N ASP A 330 10.13 -9.73 0.71
CA ASP A 330 9.59 -10.94 0.11
C ASP A 330 8.75 -11.67 1.15
N TYR A 331 7.45 -11.78 0.90
CA TYR A 331 6.47 -12.37 1.79
C TYR A 331 5.63 -13.38 1.02
N ALA A 332 5.40 -14.54 1.62
CA ALA A 332 4.36 -15.47 1.19
C ALA A 332 3.70 -16.15 2.38
N GLN A 333 2.38 -16.06 2.49
CA GLN A 333 1.64 -16.66 3.60
C GLN A 333 0.26 -17.14 3.19
N VAL A 334 -0.12 -18.35 3.64
CA VAL A 334 -1.52 -18.78 3.60
C VAL A 334 -2.27 -18.00 4.68
N ASN A 335 -3.05 -17.00 4.27
CA ASN A 335 -3.91 -16.22 5.17
C ASN A 335 -5.24 -16.90 5.43
N GLU A 336 -5.78 -17.64 4.45
CA GLU A 336 -6.99 -18.43 4.58
C GLU A 336 -6.77 -19.84 4.02
N GLN A 337 -6.91 -20.87 4.86
CA GLN A 337 -6.78 -22.25 4.42
C GLN A 337 -8.04 -22.71 3.67
N ALA A 338 -7.85 -23.36 2.53
CA ALA A 338 -8.90 -24.10 1.86
C ALA A 338 -9.28 -25.33 2.69
N GLY A 339 -10.57 -25.67 2.71
CA GLY A 339 -10.99 -26.79 3.52
C GLY A 339 -12.47 -27.12 3.52
N ILE A 340 -12.76 -28.19 4.24
CA ILE A 340 -14.11 -28.68 4.52
C ILE A 340 -14.31 -28.59 6.03
N SER A 341 -15.34 -27.87 6.45
CA SER A 341 -15.74 -27.74 7.86
C SER A 341 -17.17 -28.26 8.03
N VAL A 342 -17.33 -29.30 8.84
CA VAL A 342 -18.63 -29.95 9.04
C VAL A 342 -19.11 -29.85 10.49
N GLY A 343 -20.35 -29.44 10.70
CA GLY A 343 -20.95 -29.34 12.03
C GLY A 343 -21.37 -30.70 12.61
N GLU A 344 -22.23 -30.64 13.62
CA GLU A 344 -22.70 -31.80 14.42
C GLU A 344 -23.40 -32.93 13.63
N GLY A 345 -23.81 -32.67 12.38
CA GLY A 345 -24.41 -33.66 11.48
C GLY A 345 -23.40 -34.61 10.83
N GLY A 346 -22.11 -34.26 10.85
CA GLY A 346 -21.00 -35.11 10.40
C GLY A 346 -20.90 -35.27 8.89
N MET A 347 -19.89 -36.02 8.43
CA MET A 347 -19.58 -36.19 7.02
C MET A 347 -19.65 -37.64 6.55
N ASN A 348 -20.09 -37.86 5.31
CA ASN A 348 -19.93 -39.12 4.59
C ASN A 348 -19.39 -38.80 3.19
N VAL A 349 -18.07 -38.86 3.07
CA VAL A 349 -17.33 -38.58 1.83
C VAL A 349 -16.75 -39.89 1.30
N LYS A 350 -17.11 -40.24 0.07
CA LYS A 350 -16.62 -41.41 -0.65
C LYS A 350 -15.83 -40.94 -1.87
N GLY A 351 -14.52 -40.84 -1.70
CA GLY A 351 -13.55 -40.75 -2.78
C GLY A 351 -13.18 -42.15 -3.27
N HIS A 352 -13.29 -42.41 -4.57
CA HIS A 352 -12.97 -43.74 -5.10
C HIS A 352 -11.46 -44.02 -5.20
N GLN A 353 -10.62 -42.97 -5.31
CA GLN A 353 -9.20 -43.13 -5.64
C GLN A 353 -8.24 -42.38 -4.70
N HIS A 354 -8.15 -41.06 -4.76
CA HIS A 354 -7.14 -40.30 -4.02
C HIS A 354 -7.72 -39.06 -3.35
N THR A 355 -7.24 -38.78 -2.14
CA THR A 355 -7.44 -37.52 -1.43
C THR A 355 -6.10 -36.79 -1.30
N GLN A 356 -6.01 -35.61 -1.92
CA GLN A 356 -4.85 -34.71 -1.82
C GLN A 356 -5.18 -33.50 -0.95
N LEU A 357 -4.32 -33.22 0.02
CA LEU A 357 -4.40 -32.01 0.87
C LEU A 357 -3.12 -31.19 0.70
N ASN A 358 -3.19 -30.01 0.09
CA ASN A 358 -2.05 -29.10 -0.06
C ASN A 358 -2.26 -27.90 0.87
N GLY A 359 -1.74 -27.97 2.09
CA GLY A 359 -2.08 -27.04 3.17
C GLY A 359 -3.59 -26.95 3.44
N GLY A 360 -4.35 -27.97 3.03
CA GLY A 360 -5.81 -28.02 3.10
C GLY A 360 -6.30 -28.79 4.33
N VAL A 361 -7.48 -28.42 4.84
CA VAL A 361 -8.02 -28.96 6.10
C VAL A 361 -9.37 -29.63 5.89
N ILE A 362 -9.61 -30.72 6.61
CA ILE A 362 -10.94 -31.32 6.78
C ILE A 362 -11.19 -31.44 8.28
N GLU A 363 -12.23 -30.76 8.76
CA GLU A 363 -12.59 -30.74 10.17
C GLU A 363 -14.08 -31.06 10.37
N SER A 364 -14.41 -31.62 11.54
CA SER A 364 -15.78 -31.95 11.91
C SER A 364 -16.02 -31.77 13.41
N GLU A 365 -17.13 -31.14 13.77
CA GLU A 365 -17.62 -31.00 15.15
C GLU A 365 -18.46 -32.20 15.60
N ALA A 366 -18.84 -33.10 14.68
CA ALA A 366 -19.65 -34.25 15.00
C ALA A 366 -18.86 -35.35 15.74
N GLU A 367 -19.58 -36.18 16.50
CA GLU A 367 -19.02 -37.42 17.04
C GLU A 367 -18.40 -38.29 15.93
N THR A 368 -17.31 -39.00 16.23
CA THR A 368 -16.57 -39.85 15.27
C THR A 368 -17.47 -40.83 14.51
N SER A 369 -18.53 -41.35 15.14
CA SER A 369 -19.49 -42.28 14.54
C SER A 369 -20.26 -41.70 13.35
N LYS A 370 -20.37 -40.37 13.25
CA LYS A 370 -21.06 -39.64 12.18
C LYS A 370 -20.10 -39.20 11.07
N ASN A 371 -18.81 -39.48 11.20
CA ASN A 371 -17.77 -39.04 10.27
C ASN A 371 -17.16 -40.23 9.54
N ARG A 372 -17.27 -40.23 8.22
CA ARG A 372 -16.65 -41.20 7.33
C ARG A 372 -16.02 -40.50 6.14
N LEU A 373 -14.72 -40.70 5.97
CA LEU A 373 -13.96 -40.39 4.76
C LEU A 373 -13.40 -41.70 4.22
N GLN A 374 -13.89 -42.13 3.06
CA GLN A 374 -13.40 -43.30 2.35
C GLN A 374 -12.60 -42.83 1.14
N THR A 375 -11.36 -43.28 1.02
CA THR A 375 -10.47 -43.05 -0.14
C THR A 375 -9.51 -44.23 -0.27
N HIS A 376 -9.01 -44.52 -1.48
CA HIS A 376 -8.03 -45.59 -1.65
C HIS A 376 -6.63 -45.15 -1.18
N SER A 377 -6.30 -43.88 -1.34
CA SER A 377 -5.04 -43.30 -0.86
C SER A 377 -5.24 -41.85 -0.40
N ILE A 378 -4.43 -41.41 0.55
CA ILE A 378 -4.41 -40.03 1.06
C ILE A 378 -2.99 -39.53 1.10
N SER A 379 -2.76 -38.29 0.65
CA SER A 379 -1.48 -37.62 0.82
C SER A 379 -1.68 -36.16 1.21
N SER A 380 -0.65 -35.60 1.85
CA SER A 380 -0.62 -34.21 2.29
C SER A 380 0.67 -33.56 1.83
N THR A 381 0.62 -32.27 1.53
CA THR A 381 1.76 -31.42 1.22
C THR A 381 1.66 -30.17 2.07
N ASP A 382 2.72 -29.87 2.80
CA ASP A 382 2.79 -28.68 3.63
C ASP A 382 3.10 -27.44 2.79
N ILE A 383 2.61 -26.28 3.24
CA ILE A 383 2.93 -24.99 2.65
C ILE A 383 3.74 -24.20 3.68
N GLU A 384 5.00 -23.91 3.35
CA GLU A 384 5.89 -23.12 4.19
C GLU A 384 5.68 -21.63 3.93
N ASN A 385 5.26 -20.90 4.96
CA ASN A 385 5.13 -19.45 4.92
C ASN A 385 6.47 -18.78 5.19
N HIS A 386 6.75 -17.67 4.50
CA HIS A 386 7.97 -16.89 4.69
C HIS A 386 7.70 -15.39 4.74
N SER A 387 8.58 -14.68 5.45
CA SER A 387 8.59 -13.23 5.51
C SER A 387 10.04 -12.78 5.68
N GLU A 388 10.59 -12.12 4.66
CA GLU A 388 11.94 -11.61 4.65
C GLU A 388 11.95 -10.10 4.35
N ILE A 389 12.67 -9.34 5.16
CA ILE A 389 12.89 -7.90 4.96
C ILE A 389 14.39 -7.64 4.97
N LYS A 390 14.89 -6.99 3.92
CA LYS A 390 16.30 -6.58 3.80
C LYS A 390 16.38 -5.09 3.53
N THR A 391 17.17 -4.39 4.34
CA THR A 391 17.46 -2.97 4.16
C THR A 391 18.97 -2.77 4.12
N GLU A 392 19.40 -1.91 3.21
CA GLU A 392 20.79 -1.47 3.07
C GLU A 392 20.78 0.05 3.03
N GLY A 393 21.65 0.69 3.80
CA GLY A 393 21.77 2.15 3.85
C GLY A 393 23.22 2.54 3.99
N ALA A 394 23.64 3.58 3.28
CA ALA A 394 24.90 4.25 3.49
C ALA A 394 24.68 5.76 3.37
N VAL A 395 25.18 6.51 4.34
CA VAL A 395 25.22 7.97 4.33
C VAL A 395 26.68 8.35 4.50
N LEU A 396 27.23 9.14 3.57
CA LEU A 396 28.47 9.86 3.81
C LEU A 396 28.17 11.35 3.79
N ASP A 397 28.46 11.98 4.91
CA ASP A 397 28.49 13.42 5.12
C ASP A 397 29.95 13.84 5.33
N ASN A 398 30.38 14.93 4.70
CA ASN A 398 31.55 15.71 5.10
C ASN A 398 31.38 17.19 4.75
#